data_AF-A0A231PM50-F1
#
_entry.id   AF-A0A231PM50-F1
#
_cell.length_a   1.000
_cell.length_b   1.000
_cell.length_c   1.000
_cell.angle_alpha   90.00
_cell.angle_beta   90.00
_cell.angle_gamma   90.00
#
_symmetry.space_group_name_H-M   'P 1'
#
loop_
_entity.id
_entity.type
_entity.pdbx_description
1 polymer ?
#
loop_
_entity_poly.entity_id
_entity_poly.type
_entity_poly.pdbx_seq_one_letter_code
_entity_poly.pdbx_strand_id
1 'polypeptide(L)'
;MRSPVHGTARLLSGAGLAAALLLPAAPAHALAPSVLPAADGQGQRLPGMPATLDPDAGQTACTPASGEKAKKQDWSRQRLDLDRLHRHGTGAGVTVALIDTGVVAGATGLDGRVTAQGAAGVDCVGHGTFLAGLIAGDGGGTPGLAGVAPRARILALRGTDERGRADADLVAEAVRDATRAEAGVIAIAVALPRRDAGLSSAIADARRAGAVVLAAATPDPPSRGAGDEIPARTYWPAGEPGVLSVADMLPNGARPDGSLRTGGIDLAAPGAGVVSGGPRGDGHYLGGGASVATAYAAGAAAVVRAAHPGASPAVVTRRLTATAYPGDVPQLDPYAAVTAVLGDAAGATGGRAGSDPVSLRDTSAADRATGRATLFVLLGSAAVLCVLWAAFAVPRARARGWRAAGAGEPDRG
;
A
#
# COMPACT_ATOMS: atom_id res chain seq x y z
N MET A 1 22.94 77.87 63.99
CA MET A 1 22.48 77.38 65.31
C MET A 1 21.84 76.01 65.12
N ARG A 2 22.28 75.02 65.92
CA ARG A 2 21.75 73.66 66.11
C ARG A 2 21.84 72.64 64.94
N SER A 3 22.74 71.67 65.12
CA SER A 3 22.66 70.27 64.65
C SER A 3 21.45 69.52 65.31
N PRO A 4 21.22 68.18 65.18
CA PRO A 4 21.95 67.12 64.45
C PRO A 4 21.08 65.93 63.88
N VAL A 5 21.79 64.89 63.39
CA VAL A 5 21.59 63.42 63.65
C VAL A 5 20.80 62.50 62.67
N HIS A 6 21.57 61.50 62.20
CA HIS A 6 21.39 60.07 61.84
C HIS A 6 20.23 59.53 60.96
N GLY A 7 20.58 58.50 60.16
CA GLY A 7 19.72 57.32 60.01
C GLY A 7 19.76 56.61 58.65
N THR A 8 20.36 55.42 58.61
CA THR A 8 20.47 54.45 57.51
C THR A 8 19.16 53.79 57.07
N ALA A 9 19.01 53.41 55.79
CA ALA A 9 18.40 52.12 55.37
C ALA A 9 18.55 51.84 53.85
N ARG A 10 18.89 50.58 53.53
CA ARG A 10 18.94 49.97 52.19
C ARG A 10 17.54 49.74 51.63
N LEU A 11 17.40 49.62 50.31
CA LEU A 11 16.65 48.55 49.63
C LEU A 11 16.92 48.56 48.11
N LEU A 12 17.24 47.37 47.59
CA LEU A 12 17.38 46.99 46.18
C LEU A 12 16.01 46.77 45.54
N SER A 13 15.88 47.07 44.24
CA SER A 13 14.97 46.48 43.20
C SER A 13 14.57 47.56 42.19
N GLY A 14 14.53 47.39 40.88
CA GLY A 14 14.92 46.34 39.96
C GLY A 14 14.88 46.98 38.56
N ALA A 15 15.86 46.66 37.71
CA ALA A 15 15.91 47.17 36.34
C ALA A 15 15.20 46.19 35.41
N GLY A 16 14.05 46.59 34.88
CA GLY A 16 13.45 45.94 33.72
C GLY A 16 14.13 46.42 32.44
N LEU A 17 14.36 45.52 31.48
CA LEU A 17 14.61 45.92 30.10
C LEU A 17 14.06 44.90 29.09
N ALA A 18 13.21 45.46 28.24
CA ALA A 18 12.50 44.97 27.07
C ALA A 18 13.06 43.77 26.29
N ALA A 19 12.19 42.81 26.00
CA ALA A 19 12.35 41.84 24.92
C ALA A 19 11.70 42.37 23.63
N ALA A 20 12.50 42.57 22.59
CA ALA A 20 12.03 42.93 21.25
C ALA A 20 11.63 41.67 20.47
N LEU A 21 10.37 41.64 20.00
CA LEU A 21 9.81 40.61 19.11
C LEU A 21 10.38 40.78 17.69
N LEU A 22 11.22 39.83 17.26
CA LEU A 22 11.56 39.62 15.85
C LEU A 22 10.81 38.38 15.35
N LEU A 23 9.80 38.60 14.51
CA LEU A 23 9.12 37.55 13.74
C LEU A 23 10.00 37.15 12.54
N PRO A 24 10.38 35.87 12.37
CA PRO A 24 10.89 35.40 11.10
C PRO A 24 9.70 35.07 10.19
N ALA A 25 9.62 35.76 9.05
CA ALA A 25 8.79 35.34 7.92
C ALA A 25 9.31 33.97 7.43
N ALA A 26 8.52 32.91 7.64
CA ALA A 26 8.84 31.59 7.14
C ALA A 26 8.72 31.56 5.60
N PRO A 27 9.68 30.97 4.86
CA PRO A 27 9.50 30.73 3.44
C PRO A 27 8.40 29.68 3.26
N ALA A 28 7.54 29.88 2.27
CA ALA A 28 6.56 28.88 1.84
C ALA A 28 7.31 27.60 1.43
N HIS A 29 7.19 26.56 2.24
CA HIS A 29 7.73 25.24 1.91
C HIS A 29 6.78 24.63 0.87
N ALA A 30 7.22 24.58 -0.39
CA ALA A 30 6.66 23.64 -1.33
C ALA A 30 6.86 22.23 -0.74
N LEU A 31 5.76 21.54 -0.43
CA LEU A 31 5.79 20.17 0.08
C LEU A 31 6.50 19.30 -0.96
N ALA A 32 7.70 18.83 -0.65
CA ALA A 32 8.37 17.80 -1.42
C ALA A 32 7.48 16.54 -1.42
N PRO A 33 7.37 15.82 -2.55
CA PRO A 33 6.62 14.57 -2.60
C PRO A 33 7.18 13.61 -1.53
N SER A 34 6.29 13.08 -0.70
CA SER A 34 6.64 12.14 0.36
C SER A 34 7.37 10.94 -0.25
N VAL A 35 8.66 10.80 0.06
CA VAL A 35 9.45 9.63 -0.33
C VAL A 35 9.05 8.50 0.59
N LEU A 36 8.22 7.58 0.10
CA LEU A 36 7.84 6.39 0.85
C LEU A 36 8.98 5.36 0.73
N PRO A 37 9.41 4.71 1.82
CA PRO A 37 10.26 3.54 1.71
C PRO A 37 9.44 2.34 1.20
N ALA A 38 10.07 1.45 0.44
CA ALA A 38 9.49 0.16 0.08
C ALA A 38 9.16 -0.65 1.37
N ALA A 39 8.02 -1.35 1.38
CA ALA A 39 7.51 -2.05 2.56
C ALA A 39 8.37 -3.25 3.00
N ASP A 40 9.29 -3.72 2.16
CA ASP A 40 10.19 -4.85 2.44
C ASP A 40 11.45 -4.46 3.23
N GLY A 41 11.62 -3.17 3.57
CA GLY A 41 12.81 -2.67 4.27
C GLY A 41 14.10 -2.70 3.42
N GLN A 42 14.00 -3.04 2.13
CA GLN A 42 15.13 -3.19 1.19
C GLN A 42 15.28 -1.99 0.24
N GLY A 43 14.88 -0.80 0.69
CA GLY A 43 15.59 0.46 0.37
C GLY A 43 15.74 0.83 -1.11
N GLN A 44 14.63 1.14 -1.79
CA GLN A 44 14.65 2.12 -2.88
C GLN A 44 13.76 3.31 -2.53
N ARG A 45 14.27 4.52 -2.76
CA ARG A 45 13.60 5.79 -2.47
C ARG A 45 12.92 6.25 -3.75
N LEU A 46 11.62 6.02 -3.86
CA LEU A 46 10.80 6.50 -4.97
C LEU A 46 9.74 7.46 -4.41
N PRO A 47 9.25 8.42 -5.22
CA PRO A 47 8.09 9.22 -4.83
C PRO A 47 6.85 8.34 -4.65
N GLY A 48 6.00 8.67 -3.67
CA GLY A 48 4.69 8.04 -3.53
C GLY A 48 3.75 8.42 -4.67
N MET A 49 2.96 7.48 -5.18
CA MET A 49 1.85 7.74 -6.08
C MET A 49 0.60 8.08 -5.24
N PRO A 50 0.04 9.31 -5.34
CA PRO A 50 -1.17 9.65 -4.62
C PRO A 50 -2.40 9.00 -5.26
N ALA A 51 -3.40 8.64 -4.45
CA ALA A 51 -4.74 8.28 -4.93
C ALA A 51 -5.65 9.53 -5.10
N THR A 52 -5.33 10.61 -4.39
CA THR A 52 -6.05 11.89 -4.48
C THR A 52 -5.07 13.06 -4.40
N LEU A 53 -5.37 14.16 -5.09
CA LEU A 53 -4.68 15.44 -4.96
C LEU A 53 -5.26 16.24 -3.79
N ASP A 54 -4.51 17.23 -3.30
CA ASP A 54 -4.93 18.10 -2.20
C ASP A 54 -6.22 18.86 -2.57
N PRO A 55 -7.35 18.64 -1.88
CA PRO A 55 -8.59 19.34 -2.16
C PRO A 55 -8.53 20.83 -1.80
N ASP A 56 -7.64 21.21 -0.88
CA ASP A 56 -7.52 22.57 -0.34
C ASP A 56 -6.55 23.44 -1.14
N ALA A 57 -5.84 22.86 -2.12
CA ALA A 57 -4.94 23.60 -3.00
C ALA A 57 -5.70 24.51 -3.98
N GLY A 58 -5.34 25.79 -3.99
CA GLY A 58 -5.99 26.80 -4.85
C GLY A 58 -5.83 26.56 -6.35
N GLN A 59 -4.81 25.81 -6.77
CA GLN A 59 -4.64 25.31 -8.14
C GLN A 59 -4.35 23.82 -8.11
N THR A 60 -4.99 23.06 -8.99
CA THR A 60 -4.76 21.62 -9.14
C THR A 60 -3.41 21.40 -9.84
N ALA A 61 -2.36 21.18 -9.06
CA ALA A 61 -1.07 20.76 -9.59
C ALA A 61 -1.08 19.24 -9.80
N CYS A 62 -0.87 18.81 -11.03
CA CYS A 62 -0.78 17.38 -11.34
C CYS A 62 0.49 16.75 -10.76
N THR A 63 0.44 15.43 -10.53
CA THR A 63 1.59 14.67 -10.02
C THR A 63 2.80 14.83 -10.94
N PRO A 64 3.95 15.31 -10.42
CA PRO A 64 5.13 15.56 -11.23
C PRO A 64 5.74 14.26 -11.74
N ALA A 65 6.47 14.33 -12.86
CA ALA A 65 7.24 13.19 -13.37
C ALA A 65 8.33 12.79 -12.36
N SER A 66 8.46 11.50 -12.10
CA SER A 66 9.54 10.95 -11.29
C SER A 66 10.83 10.92 -12.12
N GLY A 67 11.93 11.42 -11.55
CA GLY A 67 13.27 11.24 -12.11
C GLY A 67 13.95 9.94 -11.63
N GLU A 68 13.30 9.19 -10.74
CA GLU A 68 13.89 8.02 -10.09
C GLU A 68 13.45 6.74 -10.79
N LYS A 69 14.39 5.78 -10.91
CA LYS A 69 14.12 4.47 -11.49
C LYS A 69 14.22 3.39 -10.41
N ALA A 70 13.30 2.42 -10.46
CA ALA A 70 13.39 1.25 -9.61
C ALA A 70 14.67 0.47 -9.95
N LYS A 71 15.42 0.08 -8.92
CA LYS A 71 16.69 -0.65 -9.05
C LYS A 71 16.57 -2.11 -8.64
N LYS A 72 15.46 -2.45 -7.98
CA LYS A 72 15.17 -3.79 -7.46
C LYS A 72 13.80 -4.24 -7.94
N GLN A 73 13.65 -5.55 -8.05
CA GLN A 73 12.38 -6.20 -8.27
C GLN A 73 11.45 -5.94 -7.08
N ASP A 74 10.17 -5.69 -7.38
CA ASP A 74 9.15 -5.48 -6.37
C ASP A 74 8.78 -6.79 -5.65
N TRP A 75 8.56 -6.72 -4.33
CA TRP A 75 8.27 -7.90 -3.49
C TRP A 75 6.99 -8.62 -3.94
N SER A 76 6.03 -7.86 -4.46
CA SER A 76 4.76 -8.35 -4.99
C SER A 76 4.95 -9.38 -6.11
N ARG A 77 5.98 -9.18 -6.96
CA ARG A 77 6.29 -10.06 -8.09
C ARG A 77 6.65 -11.46 -7.60
N GLN A 78 7.46 -11.54 -6.54
CA GLN A 78 7.82 -12.81 -5.91
C GLN A 78 6.63 -13.39 -5.15
N ARG A 79 5.90 -12.56 -4.39
CA ARG A 79 4.76 -13.02 -3.58
C ARG A 79 3.67 -13.67 -4.43
N LEU A 80 3.42 -13.15 -5.63
CA LEU A 80 2.41 -13.62 -6.59
C LEU A 80 2.97 -14.62 -7.63
N ASP A 81 4.26 -14.96 -7.56
CA ASP A 81 4.96 -15.84 -8.51
C ASP A 81 4.67 -15.48 -9.99
N LEU A 82 4.79 -14.18 -10.34
CA LEU A 82 4.41 -13.69 -11.67
C LEU A 82 5.28 -14.30 -12.78
N ASP A 83 6.55 -14.60 -12.49
CA ASP A 83 7.45 -15.28 -13.44
C ASP A 83 6.92 -16.65 -13.83
N ARG A 84 6.33 -17.40 -12.89
CA ARG A 84 5.69 -18.68 -13.17
C ARG A 84 4.32 -18.49 -13.80
N LEU A 85 3.51 -17.55 -13.32
CA LEU A 85 2.22 -17.21 -13.91
C LEU A 85 2.34 -16.93 -15.41
N HIS A 86 3.30 -16.09 -15.82
CA HIS A 86 3.48 -15.68 -17.21
C HIS A 86 3.84 -16.83 -18.16
N ARG A 87 4.32 -17.97 -17.65
CA ARG A 87 4.52 -19.21 -18.43
C ARG A 87 3.21 -19.95 -18.71
N HIS A 88 2.16 -19.69 -17.94
CA HIS A 88 0.84 -20.31 -18.06
C HIS A 88 -0.23 -19.36 -18.61
N GLY A 89 0.02 -18.05 -18.60
CA GLY A 89 -0.85 -17.09 -19.25
C GLY A 89 -0.45 -15.64 -18.96
N THR A 90 -0.80 -14.76 -19.88
CA THR A 90 -0.49 -13.32 -19.78
C THR A 90 -1.72 -12.43 -20.00
N GLY A 91 -2.93 -13.00 -19.93
CA GLY A 91 -4.20 -12.26 -20.11
C GLY A 91 -4.53 -11.86 -21.56
N ALA A 92 -3.92 -12.50 -22.56
CA ALA A 92 -4.17 -12.17 -23.97
C ALA A 92 -5.66 -12.32 -24.33
N GLY A 93 -6.19 -11.35 -25.07
CA GLY A 93 -7.59 -11.36 -25.52
C GLY A 93 -8.61 -10.91 -24.47
N VAL A 94 -8.18 -10.53 -23.27
CA VAL A 94 -9.06 -10.01 -22.22
C VAL A 94 -8.91 -8.49 -22.09
N THR A 95 -10.05 -7.80 -22.13
CA THR A 95 -10.14 -6.38 -21.78
C THR A 95 -10.48 -6.23 -20.30
N VAL A 96 -9.66 -5.45 -19.59
CA VAL A 96 -9.89 -5.01 -18.22
C VAL A 96 -10.34 -3.56 -18.25
N ALA A 97 -11.58 -3.28 -17.85
CA ALA A 97 -12.03 -1.94 -17.58
C ALA A 97 -11.49 -1.48 -16.22
N LEU A 98 -10.66 -0.43 -16.23
CA LEU A 98 -10.12 0.19 -15.02
C LEU A 98 -10.88 1.48 -14.75
N ILE A 99 -11.65 1.48 -13.66
CA ILE A 99 -12.44 2.64 -13.20
C ILE A 99 -11.66 3.32 -12.06
N ASP A 100 -11.01 4.44 -12.40
CA ASP A 100 -10.10 5.17 -11.50
C ASP A 100 -9.95 6.65 -11.95
N THR A 101 -8.78 7.28 -11.79
CA THR A 101 -8.50 8.69 -12.10
C THR A 101 -8.21 8.99 -13.58
N GLY A 102 -8.31 7.99 -14.45
CA GLY A 102 -7.89 8.02 -15.86
C GLY A 102 -6.58 7.26 -16.10
N VAL A 103 -6.19 7.11 -17.37
CA VAL A 103 -4.94 6.45 -17.77
C VAL A 103 -4.34 7.18 -18.97
N VAL A 104 -3.06 7.56 -18.89
CA VAL A 104 -2.32 8.08 -20.04
C VAL A 104 -1.90 6.92 -20.95
N ALA A 105 -2.51 6.83 -22.14
CA ALA A 105 -2.30 5.70 -23.04
C ALA A 105 -0.86 5.55 -23.57
N GLY A 106 -0.12 6.66 -23.69
CA GLY A 106 1.29 6.68 -24.10
C GLY A 106 2.27 6.70 -22.93
N ALA A 107 1.84 6.31 -21.72
CA ALA A 107 2.74 6.18 -20.59
C ALA A 107 3.69 4.99 -20.80
N THR A 108 4.93 5.15 -20.34
CA THR A 108 5.99 4.15 -20.50
C THR A 108 5.53 2.77 -20.03
N GLY A 109 5.55 1.79 -20.94
CA GLY A 109 5.15 0.40 -20.68
C GLY A 109 3.67 0.08 -20.89
N LEU A 110 2.86 1.05 -21.32
CA LEU A 110 1.42 0.88 -21.64
C LEU A 110 1.09 1.03 -23.13
N ASP A 111 2.09 1.34 -23.96
CA ASP A 111 1.93 1.64 -25.37
C ASP A 111 1.16 0.55 -26.13
N GLY A 112 0.11 0.96 -26.85
CA GLY A 112 -0.73 0.08 -27.66
C GLY A 112 -1.64 -0.88 -26.87
N ARG A 113 -1.78 -0.68 -25.55
CA ARG A 113 -2.60 -1.54 -24.68
C ARG A 113 -3.79 -0.83 -24.05
N VAL A 114 -3.76 0.50 -23.99
CA VAL A 114 -4.79 1.32 -23.35
C VAL A 114 -5.70 1.95 -24.41
N THR A 115 -7.00 1.84 -24.20
CA THR A 115 -8.04 2.66 -24.83
C THR A 115 -8.71 3.47 -23.75
N ALA A 116 -8.67 4.80 -23.84
CA ALA A 116 -9.27 5.68 -22.84
C ALA A 116 -10.53 6.36 -23.39
N GLN A 117 -11.58 6.41 -22.59
CA GLN A 117 -12.86 7.01 -22.98
C GLN A 117 -13.05 8.40 -22.37
N GLY A 118 -13.40 9.39 -23.20
CA GLY A 118 -13.71 10.75 -22.76
C GLY A 118 -12.59 11.35 -21.89
N ALA A 119 -12.96 11.87 -20.71
CA ALA A 119 -12.03 12.49 -19.77
C ALA A 119 -11.04 11.50 -19.11
N ALA A 120 -11.15 10.20 -19.35
CA ALA A 120 -10.22 9.20 -18.81
C ALA A 120 -8.87 9.18 -19.53
N GLY A 121 -8.72 9.84 -20.69
CA GLY A 121 -7.44 9.93 -21.41
C GLY A 121 -6.41 10.88 -20.79
N VAL A 122 -6.85 11.71 -19.83
CA VAL A 122 -5.99 12.57 -19.02
C VAL A 122 -5.92 11.97 -17.63
N ASP A 123 -4.74 11.93 -17.00
CA ASP A 123 -4.58 11.47 -15.62
C ASP A 123 -3.68 12.45 -14.84
N CYS A 124 -4.31 13.46 -14.25
CA CYS A 124 -3.60 14.49 -13.48
C CYS A 124 -3.08 13.93 -12.15
N VAL A 125 -3.85 13.06 -11.50
CA VAL A 125 -3.49 12.36 -10.26
C VAL A 125 -2.38 11.34 -10.52
N GLY A 126 -2.48 10.57 -11.60
CA GLY A 126 -1.51 9.55 -11.98
C GLY A 126 -1.81 8.15 -11.46
N HIS A 127 -2.80 8.02 -10.58
CA HIS A 127 -3.13 6.79 -9.89
C HIS A 127 -3.62 5.70 -10.86
N GLY A 128 -4.58 6.02 -11.73
CA GLY A 128 -5.08 5.05 -12.70
C GLY A 128 -3.99 4.60 -13.68
N THR A 129 -3.09 5.49 -14.11
CA THR A 129 -1.94 5.10 -14.93
C THR A 129 -0.99 4.16 -14.19
N PHE A 130 -0.73 4.43 -12.92
CA PHE A 130 0.05 3.55 -12.04
C PHE A 130 -0.57 2.15 -11.93
N LEU A 131 -1.88 2.08 -11.67
CA LEU A 131 -2.63 0.83 -11.59
C LEU A 131 -2.69 0.07 -12.92
N ALA A 132 -2.84 0.77 -14.04
CA ALA A 132 -2.82 0.16 -15.38
C ALA A 132 -1.48 -0.55 -15.64
N GLY A 133 -0.37 0.01 -15.17
CA GLY A 133 0.95 -0.62 -15.20
C GLY A 133 0.99 -1.95 -14.45
N LEU A 134 0.40 -1.99 -13.25
CA LEU A 134 0.32 -3.22 -12.44
C LEU A 134 -0.56 -4.30 -13.08
N ILE A 135 -1.63 -3.90 -13.78
CA ILE A 135 -2.54 -4.83 -14.46
C ILE A 135 -1.89 -5.38 -15.73
N ALA A 136 -1.50 -4.51 -16.66
CA ALA A 136 -1.18 -4.90 -18.04
C ALA A 136 0.09 -4.26 -18.62
N GLY A 137 0.89 -3.58 -17.80
CA GLY A 137 2.16 -3.01 -18.24
C GLY A 137 3.16 -4.09 -18.67
N ASP A 138 3.95 -3.81 -19.70
CA ASP A 138 5.06 -4.69 -20.12
C ASP A 138 6.38 -4.37 -19.42
N GLY A 139 6.37 -3.40 -18.49
CA GLY A 139 7.52 -2.99 -17.70
C GLY A 139 8.39 -1.91 -18.35
N GLY A 140 8.08 -1.44 -19.57
CA GLY A 140 8.69 -0.22 -20.13
C GLY A 140 10.22 -0.27 -20.22
N GLY A 141 10.78 -1.42 -20.61
CA GLY A 141 12.22 -1.67 -20.63
C GLY A 141 12.81 -2.17 -19.30
N THR A 142 11.99 -2.32 -18.26
CA THR A 142 12.32 -2.95 -16.98
C THR A 142 11.47 -4.20 -16.79
N PRO A 143 11.86 -5.38 -17.32
CA PRO A 143 11.02 -6.58 -17.32
C PRO A 143 10.53 -7.02 -15.94
N GLY A 144 11.29 -6.71 -14.88
CA GLY A 144 10.92 -6.98 -13.49
C GLY A 144 9.71 -6.19 -12.97
N LEU A 145 9.21 -5.23 -13.75
CA LEU A 145 8.02 -4.42 -13.45
C LEU A 145 6.84 -4.70 -14.40
N ALA A 146 6.92 -5.75 -15.22
CA ALA A 146 5.77 -6.19 -16.00
C ALA A 146 4.61 -6.56 -15.06
N GLY A 147 3.41 -6.10 -15.39
CA GLY A 147 2.18 -6.33 -14.63
C GLY A 147 1.75 -7.80 -14.63
N VAL A 148 0.63 -8.07 -13.97
CA VAL A 148 0.12 -9.45 -13.82
C VAL A 148 -0.31 -10.05 -15.16
N ALA A 149 -0.95 -9.25 -16.02
CA ALA A 149 -1.51 -9.65 -17.30
C ALA A 149 -0.98 -8.79 -18.46
N PRO A 150 0.33 -8.88 -18.80
CA PRO A 150 0.98 -7.95 -19.72
C PRO A 150 0.47 -8.00 -21.16
N ARG A 151 -0.36 -8.97 -21.54
CA ARG A 151 -1.02 -9.04 -22.87
C ARG A 151 -2.51 -8.74 -22.83
N ALA A 152 -3.07 -8.38 -21.68
CA ALA A 152 -4.42 -7.82 -21.58
C ALA A 152 -4.50 -6.44 -22.24
N ARG A 153 -5.73 -5.96 -22.45
CA ARG A 153 -6.03 -4.58 -22.86
C ARG A 153 -6.66 -3.84 -21.69
N ILE A 154 -6.38 -2.55 -21.56
CA ILE A 154 -7.00 -1.67 -20.57
C ILE A 154 -8.03 -0.79 -21.28
N LEU A 155 -9.27 -0.84 -20.82
CA LEU A 155 -10.27 0.20 -21.08
C LEU A 155 -10.26 1.16 -19.90
N ALA A 156 -9.71 2.35 -20.08
CA ALA A 156 -9.62 3.35 -19.03
C ALA A 156 -10.91 4.17 -18.95
N LEU A 157 -11.52 4.17 -17.77
CA LEU A 157 -12.77 4.86 -17.47
C LEU A 157 -12.58 5.68 -16.18
N ARG A 158 -13.20 6.85 -16.14
CA ARG A 158 -13.04 7.77 -15.02
C ARG A 158 -14.16 7.56 -14.01
N GLY A 159 -13.81 7.20 -12.78
CA GLY A 159 -14.72 7.07 -11.64
C GLY A 159 -14.58 8.19 -10.59
N THR A 160 -13.76 9.20 -10.90
CA THR A 160 -13.41 10.28 -9.97
C THR A 160 -13.48 11.65 -10.64
N ASP A 161 -13.50 12.70 -9.83
CA ASP A 161 -13.17 14.05 -10.31
C ASP A 161 -11.68 14.17 -10.73
N GLU A 162 -11.27 15.36 -11.15
CA GLU A 162 -9.89 15.66 -11.58
C GLU A 162 -8.85 15.55 -10.45
N ARG A 163 -9.29 15.58 -9.18
CA ARG A 163 -8.45 15.46 -7.99
C ARG A 163 -8.48 14.06 -7.39
N GLY A 164 -9.14 13.10 -8.05
CA GLY A 164 -9.18 11.70 -7.61
C GLY A 164 -10.27 11.39 -6.58
N ARG A 165 -11.18 12.33 -6.29
CA ARG A 165 -12.29 12.06 -5.40
C ARG A 165 -13.34 11.22 -6.13
N ALA A 166 -13.61 10.03 -5.60
CA ALA A 166 -14.63 9.14 -6.13
C ALA A 166 -16.03 9.72 -6.02
N ASP A 167 -16.84 9.50 -7.06
CA ASP A 167 -18.23 9.92 -7.14
C ASP A 167 -19.11 8.76 -7.61
N ALA A 168 -20.27 8.57 -6.97
CA ALA A 168 -21.12 7.40 -7.23
C ALA A 168 -21.72 7.41 -8.65
N ASP A 169 -22.10 8.58 -9.16
CA ASP A 169 -22.69 8.70 -10.50
C ASP A 169 -21.64 8.46 -11.58
N LEU A 170 -20.42 9.01 -11.40
CA LEU A 170 -19.29 8.75 -12.30
C LEU A 170 -18.91 7.26 -12.32
N VAL A 171 -18.83 6.61 -11.15
CA VAL A 171 -18.53 5.16 -11.09
C VAL A 171 -19.66 4.37 -11.75
N ALA A 172 -20.93 4.71 -11.51
CA ALA A 172 -22.06 4.02 -12.12
C ALA A 172 -22.07 4.15 -13.65
N GLU A 173 -21.75 5.34 -14.17
CA GLU A 173 -21.61 5.58 -15.61
C GLU A 173 -20.45 4.79 -16.21
N ALA A 174 -19.28 4.81 -15.56
CA ALA A 174 -18.13 4.02 -15.96
C ALA A 174 -18.43 2.51 -15.96
N VAL A 175 -19.19 1.98 -15.00
CA VAL A 175 -19.61 0.56 -15.03
C VAL A 175 -20.52 0.28 -16.23
N ARG A 176 -21.43 1.19 -16.58
CA ARG A 176 -22.28 1.07 -17.78
C ARG A 176 -21.45 1.13 -19.07
N ASP A 177 -20.45 2.00 -19.13
CA ASP A 177 -19.49 2.08 -20.24
C ASP A 177 -18.70 0.78 -20.41
N ALA A 178 -18.15 0.25 -19.31
CA ALA A 178 -17.43 -1.02 -19.29
C ALA A 178 -18.31 -2.18 -19.79
N THR A 179 -19.58 -2.20 -19.38
CA THR A 179 -20.56 -3.21 -19.80
C THR A 179 -20.86 -3.10 -21.29
N ARG A 180 -21.07 -1.89 -21.82
CA ARG A 180 -21.29 -1.64 -23.25
C ARG A 180 -20.08 -2.00 -24.11
N ALA A 181 -18.88 -1.85 -23.56
CA ALA A 181 -17.64 -2.26 -24.21
C ALA A 181 -17.32 -3.75 -24.03
N GLU A 182 -18.23 -4.53 -23.43
CA GLU A 182 -18.08 -5.98 -23.18
C GLU A 182 -16.78 -6.32 -22.42
N ALA A 183 -16.39 -5.46 -21.49
CA ALA A 183 -15.18 -5.67 -20.70
C ALA A 183 -15.30 -6.97 -19.89
N GLY A 184 -14.30 -7.83 -20.04
CA GLY A 184 -14.28 -9.15 -19.40
C GLY A 184 -14.08 -9.08 -17.88
N VAL A 185 -13.36 -8.07 -17.44
CA VAL A 185 -13.06 -7.77 -16.04
C VAL A 185 -13.31 -6.28 -15.82
N ILE A 186 -13.98 -5.93 -14.73
CA ILE A 186 -14.19 -4.54 -14.31
C ILE A 186 -13.53 -4.38 -12.93
N ALA A 187 -12.48 -3.58 -12.91
CA ALA A 187 -11.74 -3.21 -11.71
C ALA A 187 -12.21 -1.83 -11.24
N ILE A 188 -12.96 -1.81 -10.13
CA ILE A 188 -13.41 -0.57 -9.49
C ILE A 188 -12.42 -0.25 -8.37
N ALA A 189 -11.39 0.52 -8.71
CA ALA A 189 -10.26 0.79 -7.82
C ALA A 189 -10.55 1.93 -6.83
N VAL A 190 -11.82 2.28 -6.63
CA VAL A 190 -12.29 3.29 -5.69
C VAL A 190 -13.33 2.70 -4.74
N ALA A 191 -13.46 3.31 -3.57
CA ALA A 191 -14.44 2.91 -2.56
C ALA A 191 -15.23 4.11 -2.05
N LEU A 192 -16.55 3.93 -1.98
CA LEU A 192 -17.53 4.91 -1.58
C LEU A 192 -18.06 4.57 -0.18
N PRO A 193 -18.33 5.56 0.67
CA PRO A 193 -18.77 5.34 2.05
C PRO A 193 -20.25 4.98 2.17
N ARG A 194 -21.03 5.03 1.09
CA ARG A 194 -22.47 4.76 1.08
C ARG A 194 -22.84 3.97 -0.16
N ARG A 195 -23.86 3.13 -0.01
CA ARG A 195 -24.51 2.45 -1.13
C ARG A 195 -25.23 3.46 -2.02
N ASP A 196 -25.14 3.25 -3.32
CA ASP A 196 -25.91 4.00 -4.31
C ASP A 196 -26.73 3.03 -5.19
N ALA A 197 -27.99 3.39 -5.46
CA ALA A 197 -28.92 2.52 -6.20
C ALA A 197 -28.58 2.42 -7.69
N GLY A 198 -28.14 3.52 -8.30
CA GLY A 198 -27.73 3.57 -9.71
C GLY A 198 -26.48 2.74 -9.96
N LEU A 199 -25.48 2.85 -9.08
CA LEU A 199 -24.28 2.03 -9.09
C LEU A 199 -24.60 0.55 -8.86
N SER A 200 -25.46 0.24 -7.88
CA SER A 200 -25.90 -1.14 -7.61
C SER A 200 -26.54 -1.79 -8.85
N SER A 201 -27.41 -1.06 -9.55
CA SER A 201 -28.04 -1.53 -10.78
C SER A 201 -27.00 -1.77 -11.88
N ALA A 202 -26.10 -0.81 -12.10
CA ALA A 202 -25.07 -0.91 -13.13
C ALA A 202 -24.16 -2.14 -12.91
N ILE A 203 -23.80 -2.44 -11.66
CA ILE A 203 -23.02 -3.63 -11.30
C ILE A 203 -23.80 -4.91 -11.56
N ALA A 204 -25.08 -4.95 -11.18
CA ALA A 204 -25.93 -6.11 -11.46
C ALA A 204 -26.04 -6.37 -12.98
N ASP A 205 -26.15 -5.32 -13.79
CA ASP A 205 -26.16 -5.40 -15.25
C ASP A 205 -24.83 -5.92 -15.81
N ALA A 206 -23.71 -5.36 -15.35
CA ALA A 206 -22.38 -5.81 -15.75
C ALA A 206 -22.14 -7.30 -15.48
N ARG A 207 -22.57 -7.77 -14.29
CA ARG A 207 -22.46 -9.17 -13.91
C ARG A 207 -23.36 -10.06 -14.75
N ARG A 208 -24.59 -9.63 -15.06
CA ARG A 208 -25.49 -10.34 -15.98
C ARG A 208 -24.94 -10.42 -17.39
N ALA A 209 -24.21 -9.40 -17.84
CA ALA A 209 -23.50 -9.38 -19.11
C ALA A 209 -22.22 -10.24 -19.12
N GLY A 210 -21.84 -10.88 -18.01
CA GLY A 210 -20.71 -11.81 -17.96
C GLY A 210 -19.36 -11.19 -17.59
N ALA A 211 -19.36 -9.98 -17.02
CA ALA A 211 -18.16 -9.36 -16.46
C ALA A 211 -17.83 -9.89 -15.06
N VAL A 212 -16.54 -10.09 -14.78
CA VAL A 212 -16.03 -10.28 -13.41
C VAL A 212 -15.83 -8.89 -12.80
N VAL A 213 -16.54 -8.58 -11.72
CA VAL A 213 -16.43 -7.26 -11.05
C VAL A 213 -15.66 -7.42 -9.75
N LEU A 214 -14.60 -6.64 -9.58
CA LEU A 214 -13.78 -6.55 -8.37
C LEU A 214 -13.75 -5.11 -7.89
N ALA A 215 -13.70 -4.89 -6.58
CA ALA A 215 -13.63 -3.56 -6.03
C ALA A 215 -12.75 -3.46 -4.79
N ALA A 216 -12.17 -2.28 -4.58
CA ALA A 216 -11.40 -1.96 -3.39
C ALA A 216 -12.29 -2.07 -2.14
N ALA A 217 -11.88 -2.90 -1.18
CA ALA A 217 -12.64 -3.16 0.04
C ALA A 217 -12.76 -1.92 0.94
N THR A 218 -11.82 -0.99 0.83
CA THR A 218 -11.76 0.27 1.56
C THR A 218 -11.20 1.38 0.68
N PRO A 219 -11.45 2.66 0.99
CA PRO A 219 -10.73 3.76 0.38
C PRO A 219 -9.24 3.62 0.71
N ASP A 220 -8.40 4.06 -0.21
CA ASP A 220 -6.98 4.17 0.10
C ASP A 220 -6.78 5.16 1.25
N PRO A 221 -5.85 4.87 2.17
CA PRO A 221 -5.65 5.71 3.32
C PRO A 221 -5.30 7.14 2.87
N PRO A 222 -5.97 8.18 3.37
CA PRO A 222 -5.53 9.54 3.14
C PRO A 222 -4.14 9.72 3.75
N SER A 223 -3.31 10.59 3.17
CA SER A 223 -1.98 10.94 3.68
C SER A 223 -1.97 11.69 5.03
N ARG A 224 -3.02 11.57 5.87
CA ARG A 224 -3.15 12.31 7.13
C ARG A 224 -3.16 11.37 8.34
N GLY A 225 -2.36 11.74 9.34
CA GLY A 225 -1.94 10.92 10.46
C GLY A 225 -3.08 10.39 11.34
N ALA A 226 -2.76 9.28 12.01
CA ALA A 226 -3.58 8.63 13.02
C ALA A 226 -4.04 9.65 14.07
N GLY A 227 -5.35 9.81 14.19
CA GLY A 227 -5.97 10.68 15.19
C GLY A 227 -7.26 10.07 15.74
N ASP A 228 -8.14 9.61 14.85
CA ASP A 228 -9.44 9.07 15.26
C ASP A 228 -9.68 7.67 14.72
N GLU A 229 -10.12 6.77 15.61
CA GLU A 229 -10.57 5.42 15.26
C GLU A 229 -11.85 5.53 14.41
N ILE A 230 -11.74 5.26 13.11
CA ILE A 230 -12.92 5.23 12.23
C ILE A 230 -13.70 3.94 12.52
N PRO A 231 -15.02 4.01 12.84
CA PRO A 231 -15.84 2.84 13.07
C PRO A 231 -15.86 1.90 11.87
N ALA A 232 -15.93 0.60 12.13
CA ALA A 232 -16.04 -0.39 11.07
C ALA A 232 -17.31 -0.15 10.25
N ARG A 233 -17.19 -0.17 8.92
CA ARG A 233 -18.32 -0.04 8.00
C ARG A 233 -18.07 -0.81 6.72
N THR A 234 -19.15 -1.18 6.04
CA THR A 234 -19.08 -1.65 4.66
C THR A 234 -18.80 -0.47 3.74
N TYR A 235 -18.05 -0.73 2.68
CA TYR A 235 -17.80 0.21 1.60
C TYR A 235 -18.35 -0.34 0.28
N TRP A 236 -18.70 0.56 -0.63
CA TRP A 236 -19.29 0.21 -1.90
C TRP A 236 -18.36 0.63 -3.04
N PRO A 237 -18.30 -0.14 -4.15
CA PRO A 237 -19.15 -1.28 -4.46
C PRO A 237 -18.66 -2.65 -3.95
N ALA A 238 -17.58 -2.72 -3.18
CA ALA A 238 -17.09 -4.00 -2.65
C ALA A 238 -18.13 -4.78 -1.81
N GLY A 239 -19.02 -4.08 -1.12
CA GLY A 239 -20.13 -4.69 -0.39
C GLY A 239 -21.34 -5.13 -1.24
N GLU A 240 -21.32 -4.95 -2.56
CA GLU A 240 -22.41 -5.41 -3.43
C GLU A 240 -22.36 -6.94 -3.63
N PRO A 241 -23.52 -7.63 -3.60
CA PRO A 241 -23.57 -9.07 -3.83
C PRO A 241 -22.90 -9.50 -5.15
N GLY A 242 -21.87 -10.32 -5.00
CA GLY A 242 -21.12 -10.92 -6.11
C GLY A 242 -20.11 -9.99 -6.79
N VAL A 243 -19.80 -8.84 -6.19
CA VAL A 243 -18.54 -8.12 -6.41
C VAL A 243 -17.46 -8.79 -5.54
N LEU A 244 -16.28 -9.03 -6.11
CA LEU A 244 -15.14 -9.55 -5.37
C LEU A 244 -14.46 -8.41 -4.60
N SER A 245 -14.56 -8.44 -3.28
CA SER A 245 -14.03 -7.43 -2.35
C SER A 245 -12.54 -7.69 -2.07
N VAL A 246 -11.67 -6.75 -2.45
CA VAL A 246 -10.21 -6.93 -2.41
C VAL A 246 -9.55 -5.95 -1.44
N ALA A 247 -8.74 -6.48 -0.53
CA ALA A 247 -8.00 -5.74 0.47
C ALA A 247 -6.49 -5.76 0.21
N ASP A 248 -5.78 -4.69 0.56
CA ASP A 248 -4.32 -4.63 0.55
C ASP A 248 -3.65 -5.46 1.64
N MET A 249 -2.49 -6.01 1.32
CA MET A 249 -1.63 -6.69 2.28
C MET A 249 -0.18 -6.21 2.20
N LEU A 250 0.47 -6.30 3.35
CA LEU A 250 1.91 -6.17 3.54
C LEU A 250 2.65 -7.41 3.02
N PRO A 251 3.99 -7.37 2.90
CA PRO A 251 4.81 -8.52 2.52
C PRO A 251 4.61 -9.77 3.39
N ASN A 252 4.27 -9.59 4.67
CA ASN A 252 3.98 -10.69 5.60
C ASN A 252 2.56 -11.28 5.44
N GLY A 253 1.75 -10.75 4.51
CA GLY A 253 0.38 -11.16 4.27
C GLY A 253 -0.67 -10.56 5.22
N ALA A 254 -0.25 -9.75 6.21
CA ALA A 254 -1.18 -9.04 7.08
C ALA A 254 -1.72 -7.77 6.41
N ARG A 255 -2.86 -7.28 6.89
CA ARG A 255 -3.38 -5.94 6.53
C ARG A 255 -2.42 -4.86 7.09
N PRO A 256 -2.18 -3.74 6.38
CA PRO A 256 -1.40 -2.63 6.95
C PRO A 256 -2.00 -2.06 8.23
N ASP A 257 -1.14 -1.62 9.14
CA ASP A 257 -1.56 -0.93 10.35
C ASP A 257 -2.37 0.33 10.01
N GLY A 258 -3.47 0.56 10.74
CA GLY A 258 -4.37 1.69 10.47
C GLY A 258 -5.28 1.50 9.26
N SER A 259 -5.27 0.33 8.62
CA SER A 259 -6.27 -0.03 7.61
C SER A 259 -7.70 0.15 8.14
N LEU A 260 -8.56 0.74 7.33
CA LEU A 260 -9.97 0.89 7.67
C LEU A 260 -10.60 -0.49 7.89
N ARG A 261 -11.40 -0.61 8.96
CA ARG A 261 -12.06 -1.86 9.30
C ARG A 261 -13.33 -2.02 8.45
N THR A 262 -13.40 -3.14 7.75
CA THR A 262 -14.55 -3.54 6.94
C THR A 262 -14.74 -5.06 7.04
N GLY A 263 -15.97 -5.52 6.90
CA GLY A 263 -16.31 -6.95 6.82
C GLY A 263 -16.50 -7.40 5.37
N GLY A 264 -16.58 -8.72 5.15
CA GLY A 264 -16.86 -9.27 3.81
C GLY A 264 -15.72 -9.02 2.81
N ILE A 265 -14.47 -9.18 3.25
CA ILE A 265 -13.32 -9.18 2.35
C ILE A 265 -13.15 -10.60 1.82
N ASP A 266 -13.13 -10.75 0.49
CA ASP A 266 -13.01 -12.05 -0.16
C ASP A 266 -11.55 -12.43 -0.42
N LEU A 267 -10.69 -11.44 -0.68
CA LEU A 267 -9.32 -11.65 -1.11
C LEU A 267 -8.39 -10.52 -0.63
N ALA A 268 -7.16 -10.88 -0.30
CA ALA A 268 -6.07 -9.95 -0.06
C ALA A 268 -5.05 -10.03 -1.20
N ALA A 269 -4.51 -8.88 -1.62
CA ALA A 269 -3.48 -8.81 -2.65
C ALA A 269 -2.45 -7.71 -2.31
N PRO A 270 -1.25 -7.72 -2.92
CA PRO A 270 -0.21 -6.74 -2.62
C PRO A 270 -0.72 -5.31 -2.75
N GLY A 271 -0.51 -4.50 -1.71
CA GLY A 271 -0.96 -3.11 -1.71
C GLY A 271 -0.15 -2.24 -0.76
N ALA A 272 1.13 -2.56 -0.55
CA ALA A 272 2.00 -1.79 0.32
C ALA A 272 3.39 -1.61 -0.30
N GLY A 273 3.70 -0.37 -0.68
CA GLY A 273 5.01 0.00 -1.23
C GLY A 273 5.39 -0.82 -2.47
N VAL A 274 4.43 -1.00 -3.38
CA VAL A 274 4.65 -1.69 -4.67
C VAL A 274 5.07 -0.69 -5.74
N VAL A 275 5.69 -1.15 -6.81
CA VAL A 275 6.34 -0.29 -7.80
C VAL A 275 5.63 -0.34 -9.15
N SER A 276 5.38 0.83 -9.74
CA SER A 276 4.88 0.97 -11.11
C SER A 276 5.32 2.31 -11.72
N GLY A 277 5.05 2.50 -13.01
CA GLY A 277 5.22 3.77 -13.72
C GLY A 277 4.16 4.80 -13.33
N GLY A 278 4.21 5.98 -13.96
CA GLY A 278 3.24 7.05 -13.73
C GLY A 278 2.79 7.72 -15.03
N PRO A 279 1.94 8.76 -14.92
CA PRO A 279 1.33 9.43 -16.07
C PRO A 279 2.31 10.26 -16.91
N ARG A 280 3.53 10.51 -16.41
CA ARG A 280 4.50 11.41 -17.02
C ARG A 280 5.92 10.88 -16.84
N GLY A 281 6.74 11.10 -17.88
CA GLY A 281 8.12 10.65 -17.90
C GLY A 281 8.23 9.12 -17.90
N ASP A 282 9.39 8.64 -17.50
CA ASP A 282 9.74 7.22 -17.49
C ASP A 282 10.15 6.72 -16.10
N GLY A 283 10.13 7.58 -15.07
CA GLY A 283 10.42 7.21 -13.70
C GLY A 283 9.33 6.37 -13.04
N HIS A 284 9.65 5.88 -11.85
CA HIS A 284 8.82 4.97 -11.07
C HIS A 284 8.37 5.60 -9.76
N TYR A 285 7.29 5.06 -9.22
CA TYR A 285 6.65 5.50 -7.99
C TYR A 285 6.38 4.31 -7.07
N LEU A 286 6.10 4.58 -5.79
CA LEU A 286 5.59 3.60 -4.84
C LEU A 286 4.11 3.84 -4.58
N GLY A 287 3.29 2.80 -4.71
CA GLY A 287 1.87 2.83 -4.43
C GLY A 287 1.49 1.91 -3.28
N GLY A 288 0.33 2.16 -2.69
CA GLY A 288 -0.30 1.28 -1.72
C GLY A 288 -1.78 1.60 -1.54
N GLY A 289 -2.48 0.72 -0.84
CA GLY A 289 -3.93 0.78 -0.63
C GLY A 289 -4.70 -0.32 -1.35
N ALA A 290 -5.99 -0.41 -1.04
CA ALA A 290 -6.87 -1.46 -1.56
C ALA A 290 -7.13 -1.32 -3.06
N SER A 291 -6.98 -0.12 -3.63
CA SER A 291 -7.03 0.12 -5.07
C SER A 291 -5.90 -0.63 -5.82
N VAL A 292 -4.69 -0.58 -5.26
CA VAL A 292 -3.50 -1.28 -5.75
C VAL A 292 -3.70 -2.79 -5.67
N ALA A 293 -4.24 -3.27 -4.55
CA ALA A 293 -4.60 -4.68 -4.39
C ALA A 293 -5.64 -5.13 -5.44
N THR A 294 -6.63 -4.28 -5.70
CA THR A 294 -7.67 -4.50 -6.72
C THR A 294 -7.06 -4.59 -8.12
N ALA A 295 -6.04 -3.78 -8.43
CA ALA A 295 -5.32 -3.88 -9.70
C ALA A 295 -4.60 -5.23 -9.88
N TYR A 296 -3.89 -5.72 -8.86
CA TYR A 296 -3.29 -7.06 -8.90
C TYR A 296 -4.34 -8.17 -9.10
N ALA A 297 -5.45 -8.10 -8.36
CA ALA A 297 -6.53 -9.07 -8.49
C ALA A 297 -7.22 -9.01 -9.86
N ALA A 298 -7.39 -7.82 -10.44
CA ALA A 298 -7.96 -7.64 -11.78
C ALA A 298 -7.05 -8.23 -12.87
N GLY A 299 -5.74 -8.02 -12.76
CA GLY A 299 -4.78 -8.68 -13.64
C GLY A 299 -4.83 -10.21 -13.51
N ALA A 300 -4.93 -10.74 -12.29
CA ALA A 300 -5.09 -12.18 -12.06
C ALA A 300 -6.39 -12.71 -12.70
N ALA A 301 -7.52 -12.00 -12.51
CA ALA A 301 -8.79 -12.34 -13.14
C ALA A 301 -8.68 -12.36 -14.67
N ALA A 302 -7.92 -11.44 -15.27
CA ALA A 302 -7.68 -11.41 -16.70
C ALA A 302 -6.87 -12.62 -17.17
N VAL A 303 -5.83 -13.04 -16.44
CA VAL A 303 -5.08 -14.26 -16.78
C VAL A 303 -5.96 -15.51 -16.64
N VAL A 304 -6.76 -15.61 -15.58
CA VAL A 304 -7.69 -16.73 -15.39
C VAL A 304 -8.71 -16.79 -16.52
N ARG A 305 -9.31 -15.66 -16.93
CA ARG A 305 -10.25 -15.62 -18.07
C ARG A 305 -9.58 -16.01 -19.38
N ALA A 306 -8.34 -15.59 -19.62
CA ALA A 306 -7.60 -15.98 -20.82
C ALA A 306 -7.27 -17.48 -20.84
N ALA A 307 -6.95 -18.07 -19.69
CA ALA A 307 -6.64 -19.50 -19.56
C ALA A 307 -7.89 -20.39 -19.57
N HIS A 308 -9.06 -19.85 -19.22
CA HIS A 308 -10.34 -20.56 -19.20
C HIS A 308 -11.40 -19.82 -20.05
N PRO A 309 -11.24 -19.75 -21.39
CA PRO A 309 -12.22 -19.07 -22.25
C PRO A 309 -13.62 -19.67 -22.08
N GLY A 310 -14.62 -18.82 -21.89
CA GLY A 310 -16.01 -19.24 -21.66
C GLY A 310 -16.37 -19.55 -20.20
N ALA A 311 -15.42 -19.49 -19.27
CA ALA A 311 -15.74 -19.56 -17.84
C ALA A 311 -16.68 -18.41 -17.44
N SER A 312 -17.75 -18.74 -16.70
CA SER A 312 -18.64 -17.72 -16.15
C SER A 312 -17.92 -16.87 -15.10
N PRO A 313 -18.40 -15.64 -14.82
CA PRO A 313 -17.81 -14.81 -13.77
C PRO A 313 -17.68 -15.53 -12.43
N ALA A 314 -18.69 -16.32 -12.06
CA ALA A 314 -18.68 -17.09 -10.83
C ALA A 314 -17.56 -18.16 -10.80
N VAL A 315 -17.26 -18.79 -11.93
CA VAL A 315 -16.14 -19.74 -12.03
C VAL A 315 -14.80 -19.03 -11.88
N VAL A 316 -14.64 -17.85 -12.50
CA VAL A 316 -13.42 -17.04 -12.36
C VAL A 316 -13.23 -16.59 -10.91
N THR A 317 -14.26 -16.02 -10.30
CA THR A 317 -14.26 -15.61 -8.89
C THR A 317 -13.92 -16.80 -7.98
N ARG A 318 -14.56 -17.95 -8.19
CA ARG A 318 -14.27 -19.17 -7.43
C ARG A 318 -12.82 -19.63 -7.61
N ARG A 319 -12.26 -19.55 -8.81
CA ARG A 319 -10.85 -19.88 -9.03
C ARG A 319 -9.94 -18.97 -8.20
N LEU A 320 -10.17 -17.67 -8.23
CA LEU A 320 -9.37 -16.71 -7.45
C LEU A 320 -9.46 -16.97 -5.94
N THR A 321 -10.65 -17.28 -5.41
CA THR A 321 -10.85 -17.42 -3.96
C THR A 321 -10.56 -18.83 -3.44
N ALA A 322 -10.92 -19.88 -4.16
CA ALA A 322 -10.74 -21.26 -3.71
C ALA A 322 -9.30 -21.76 -3.79
N THR A 323 -8.46 -21.12 -4.61
CA THR A 323 -7.03 -21.44 -4.71
C THR A 323 -6.14 -20.43 -4.01
N ALA A 324 -6.73 -19.43 -3.36
CA ALA A 324 -5.98 -18.44 -2.60
C ALA A 324 -5.21 -19.11 -1.46
N TYR A 325 -4.04 -18.55 -1.13
CA TYR A 325 -3.27 -19.01 0.01
C TYR A 325 -4.05 -18.73 1.31
N PRO A 326 -4.22 -19.71 2.22
CA PRO A 326 -4.97 -19.53 3.45
C PRO A 326 -4.40 -18.41 4.35
N GLY A 327 -5.28 -17.61 4.93
CA GLY A 327 -4.96 -16.56 5.90
C GLY A 327 -6.26 -15.99 6.48
N ASP A 328 -6.15 -15.04 7.42
CA ASP A 328 -7.32 -14.34 8.00
C ASP A 328 -8.23 -13.76 6.91
N VAL A 329 -7.58 -13.19 5.88
CA VAL A 329 -8.17 -12.97 4.56
C VAL A 329 -7.41 -13.87 3.58
N PRO A 330 -8.09 -14.66 2.72
CA PRO A 330 -7.42 -15.46 1.70
C PRO A 330 -6.52 -14.59 0.81
N GLN A 331 -5.28 -15.02 0.58
CA GLN A 331 -4.29 -14.21 -0.15
C GLN A 331 -4.19 -14.67 -1.61
N LEU A 332 -4.26 -13.72 -2.55
CA LEU A 332 -4.24 -13.96 -3.98
C LEU A 332 -3.05 -14.84 -4.39
N ASP A 333 -3.35 -15.98 -5.02
CA ASP A 333 -2.40 -16.83 -5.72
C ASP A 333 -2.86 -16.98 -7.18
N PRO A 334 -2.36 -16.13 -8.10
CA PRO A 334 -2.82 -16.13 -9.48
C PRO A 334 -2.32 -17.39 -10.22
N TYR A 335 -1.17 -17.93 -9.83
CA TYR A 335 -0.61 -19.14 -10.42
C TYR A 335 -1.52 -20.34 -10.14
N ALA A 336 -1.92 -20.52 -8.87
CA ALA A 336 -2.85 -21.56 -8.49
C ALA A 336 -4.23 -21.36 -9.12
N ALA A 337 -4.73 -20.11 -9.21
CA ALA A 337 -6.03 -19.82 -9.82
C ALA A 337 -6.11 -20.27 -11.29
N VAL A 338 -5.00 -20.13 -12.02
CA VAL A 338 -4.87 -20.56 -13.42
C VAL A 338 -4.71 -22.07 -13.53
N THR A 339 -3.86 -22.68 -12.70
CA THR A 339 -3.37 -24.05 -12.91
C THR A 339 -4.10 -25.14 -12.12
N ALA A 340 -4.82 -24.78 -11.04
CA ALA A 340 -5.52 -25.77 -10.23
C ALA A 340 -6.68 -26.42 -11.00
N VAL A 341 -6.82 -27.73 -10.81
CA VAL A 341 -8.00 -28.50 -11.22
C VAL A 341 -8.98 -28.45 -10.06
N LEU A 342 -10.01 -27.62 -10.19
CA LEU A 342 -11.09 -27.57 -9.21
C LEU A 342 -12.17 -28.59 -9.60
N GLY A 343 -12.60 -29.42 -8.65
CA GLY A 343 -13.76 -30.30 -8.86
C GLY A 343 -15.05 -29.49 -9.09
N ASP A 344 -16.01 -30.11 -9.76
CA ASP A 344 -17.34 -29.55 -9.99
C ASP A 344 -18.09 -29.42 -8.65
N ALA A 345 -18.49 -28.19 -8.31
CA ALA A 345 -19.20 -27.89 -7.08
C ALA A 345 -20.64 -28.43 -7.03
N ALA A 346 -21.14 -29.06 -8.12
CA ALA A 346 -22.48 -29.64 -8.19
C ALA A 346 -22.67 -30.89 -7.28
N GLY A 347 -21.59 -31.45 -6.73
CA GLY A 347 -21.63 -32.60 -5.82
C GLY A 347 -21.49 -32.27 -4.33
N ALA A 348 -21.31 -31.01 -3.94
CA ALA A 348 -21.04 -30.63 -2.55
C ALA A 348 -22.32 -30.28 -1.77
N THR A 349 -23.29 -31.21 -1.74
CA THR A 349 -24.30 -31.29 -0.65
C THR A 349 -23.90 -32.30 0.43
N GLY A 350 -22.66 -32.79 0.43
CA GLY A 350 -22.07 -33.55 1.52
C GLY A 350 -21.50 -32.61 2.58
N GLY A 351 -21.86 -32.84 3.85
CA GLY A 351 -21.62 -31.98 5.00
C GLY A 351 -20.24 -31.33 5.10
N ARG A 352 -20.18 -30.22 5.86
CA ARG A 352 -18.95 -29.74 6.49
C ARG A 352 -18.23 -30.95 7.11
N ALA A 353 -17.32 -31.57 6.37
CA ALA A 353 -16.27 -32.35 6.95
C ALA A 353 -15.51 -31.33 7.79
N GLY A 354 -15.64 -31.45 9.11
CA GLY A 354 -14.77 -30.73 10.01
C GLY A 354 -13.36 -31.04 9.54
N SER A 355 -12.67 -30.03 9.03
CA SER A 355 -11.23 -30.08 8.95
C SER A 355 -10.77 -30.38 10.37
N ASP A 356 -10.25 -31.58 10.61
CA ASP A 356 -9.53 -31.85 11.85
C ASP A 356 -8.54 -30.70 12.02
N PRO A 357 -8.55 -29.99 13.16
CA PRO A 357 -7.69 -28.86 13.35
C PRO A 357 -6.26 -29.37 13.19
N VAL A 358 -5.59 -28.94 12.12
CA VAL A 358 -4.15 -29.13 11.98
C VAL A 358 -3.53 -28.35 13.13
N SER A 359 -3.15 -29.06 14.18
CA SER A 359 -2.44 -28.50 15.31
C SER A 359 -1.08 -28.02 14.81
N LEU A 360 -0.98 -26.74 14.47
CA LEU A 360 0.30 -26.08 14.30
C LEU A 360 1.06 -26.24 15.62
N ARG A 361 2.27 -26.78 15.53
CA ARG A 361 3.14 -26.97 16.69
C ARG A 361 3.38 -25.60 17.29
N ASP A 362 3.06 -25.41 18.56
CA ASP A 362 3.31 -24.15 19.28
C ASP A 362 4.82 -23.90 19.33
N THR A 363 5.31 -23.06 18.41
CA THR A 363 6.71 -22.65 18.35
C THR A 363 7.03 -21.52 19.32
N SER A 364 6.05 -21.00 20.08
CA SER A 364 6.27 -19.90 21.01
C SER A 364 7.32 -20.22 22.08
N ALA A 365 7.50 -21.50 22.42
CA ALA A 365 8.57 -21.97 23.30
C ALA A 365 9.94 -21.93 22.62
N ALA A 366 10.01 -22.29 21.33
CA ALA A 366 11.23 -22.23 20.53
C ALA A 366 11.63 -20.77 20.24
N ASP A 367 10.68 -19.89 19.94
CA ASP A 367 10.94 -18.45 19.72
C ASP A 367 11.40 -17.75 21.00
N ARG A 368 10.81 -18.09 22.16
CA ARG A 368 11.29 -17.61 23.47
C ARG A 368 12.68 -18.15 23.82
N ALA A 369 13.01 -19.37 23.42
CA ALA A 369 14.35 -19.94 23.62
C ALA A 369 15.39 -19.23 22.73
N THR A 370 15.05 -18.97 21.46
CA THR A 370 15.90 -18.21 20.52
C THR A 370 16.14 -16.78 21.01
N GLY A 371 15.10 -16.10 21.50
CA GLY A 371 15.22 -14.74 22.06
C GLY A 371 16.07 -14.66 23.33
N ARG A 372 16.04 -15.70 24.19
CA ARG A 372 16.93 -15.80 25.34
C ARG A 372 18.37 -16.09 24.92
N ALA A 373 18.56 -16.98 23.94
CA ALA A 373 19.89 -17.31 23.43
C ALA A 373 20.58 -16.09 22.80
N THR A 374 19.86 -15.29 21.99
CA THR A 374 20.41 -14.05 21.42
C THR A 374 20.77 -13.02 22.50
N LEU A 375 19.96 -12.88 23.56
CA LEU A 375 20.29 -12.01 24.70
C LEU A 375 21.59 -12.44 25.40
N PHE A 376 21.77 -13.74 25.65
CA PHE A 376 23.00 -14.25 26.29
C PHE A 376 24.24 -14.07 25.40
N VAL A 377 24.11 -14.26 24.09
CA VAL A 377 25.19 -14.01 23.14
C VAL A 377 25.57 -12.52 23.12
N LEU A 378 24.60 -11.61 23.12
CA LEU A 378 24.85 -10.17 23.15
C LEU A 378 25.53 -9.73 24.46
N LEU A 379 25.04 -10.22 25.61
CA LEU A 379 25.64 -9.92 26.91
C LEU A 379 27.05 -10.50 27.03
N GLY A 380 27.27 -11.74 26.57
CA GLY A 380 28.59 -12.37 26.54
C GLY A 380 29.57 -11.59 25.65
N SER A 381 29.12 -11.17 24.47
CA SER A 381 29.93 -10.37 23.53
C SER A 381 30.30 -9.01 24.12
N ALA A 382 29.35 -8.34 24.79
CA ALA A 382 29.58 -7.07 25.45
C ALA A 382 30.59 -7.20 26.61
N ALA A 383 30.50 -8.27 27.41
CA ALA A 383 31.44 -8.52 28.50
C ALA A 383 32.86 -8.74 27.97
N VAL A 384 33.03 -9.53 26.90
CA VAL A 384 34.34 -9.74 26.26
C VAL A 384 34.90 -8.42 25.73
N LEU A 385 34.09 -7.60 25.06
CA LEU A 385 34.50 -6.29 24.58
C LEU A 385 34.94 -5.35 25.72
N CYS A 386 34.22 -5.34 26.85
CA CYS A 386 34.59 -4.56 28.03
C CYS A 386 35.94 -5.01 28.61
N VAL A 387 36.19 -6.33 28.68
CA VAL A 387 37.47 -6.88 29.18
C VAL A 387 38.61 -6.51 28.22
N LEU A 388 38.41 -6.67 26.91
CA LEU A 388 39.41 -6.28 25.90
C LEU A 388 39.69 -4.78 25.93
N TRP A 389 38.65 -3.95 26.09
CA TRP A 389 38.79 -2.51 26.22
C TRP A 389 39.54 -2.13 27.50
N ALA A 390 39.22 -2.74 28.64
CA ALA A 390 39.92 -2.51 29.89
C ALA A 390 41.40 -2.95 29.81
N ALA A 391 41.67 -4.12 29.21
CA ALA A 391 43.03 -4.62 28.99
C ALA A 391 43.86 -3.70 28.09
N PHE A 392 43.23 -3.01 27.12
CA PHE A 392 43.90 -2.05 26.25
C PHE A 392 44.05 -0.66 26.89
N ALA A 393 43.01 -0.18 27.57
CA ALA A 393 42.90 1.20 28.06
C ALA A 393 43.59 1.39 29.41
N VAL A 394 43.52 0.43 30.34
CA VAL A 394 44.09 0.56 31.69
C VAL A 394 45.63 0.70 31.68
N PRO A 395 46.40 -0.10 30.90
CA PRO A 395 47.84 0.08 30.81
C PRO A 395 48.22 1.44 30.20
N ARG A 396 47.47 1.90 29.19
CA ARG A 396 47.67 3.20 28.54
C ARG A 396 47.31 4.38 29.45
N ALA A 397 46.26 4.25 30.25
CA ALA A 397 45.86 5.26 31.22
C ALA A 397 46.90 5.36 32.36
N ARG A 398 47.40 4.22 32.85
CA ARG A 398 48.49 4.18 33.84
C ARG A 398 49.80 4.78 33.30
N ALA A 399 50.15 4.49 32.05
CA ALA A 399 51.32 5.09 31.40
C ALA A 399 51.21 6.63 31.24
N ARG A 400 49.99 7.18 31.22
CA ARG A 400 49.71 8.62 31.17
C ARG A 400 49.52 9.26 32.55
N GLY A 401 49.86 8.55 33.62
CA GLY A 401 49.81 9.08 34.99
C GLY A 401 48.42 9.17 35.60
N TRP A 402 47.42 8.50 35.03
CA TRP A 402 46.06 8.51 35.58
C TRP A 402 46.02 7.76 36.92
N ARG A 403 45.63 8.47 38.00
CA ARG A 403 45.39 7.90 39.32
C ARG A 403 43.89 7.88 39.57
N ALA A 404 43.36 6.73 40.01
CA ALA A 404 41.97 6.64 40.45
C ALA A 404 41.76 7.60 41.63
N ALA A 405 40.67 8.37 41.63
CA ALA A 405 40.32 9.21 42.76
C ALA A 405 40.14 8.32 43.99
N GLY A 406 41.01 8.48 45.00
CA GLY A 406 40.88 7.76 46.27
C GLY A 406 39.61 8.22 46.97
N ALA A 407 38.80 7.27 47.44
CA ALA A 407 37.67 7.55 48.32
C ALA A 407 38.21 8.26 49.57
N GLY A 408 37.73 9.48 49.83
CA GLY A 408 38.14 10.28 50.97
C GLY A 408 37.87 9.56 52.29
N GLU A 409 38.88 9.46 53.14
CA GLU A 409 38.78 8.94 54.49
C GLU A 409 38.15 10.01 55.39
N PRO A 410 37.14 9.69 56.23
CA PRO A 410 36.46 10.68 57.04
C PRO A 410 37.37 11.12 58.20
N ASP A 411 37.60 12.44 58.25
CA ASP A 411 38.30 13.15 59.30
C ASP A 411 37.64 12.89 60.67
N ARG A 412 38.42 12.39 61.64
CA ARG A 412 38.02 12.30 63.05
C ARG A 412 38.90 13.28 63.84
N GLY A 413 38.37 14.48 64.02
CA GLY A 413 38.81 15.48 64.99
C GLY A 413 37.60 16.00 65.75
#